data_AF-A0A1I1WR22-F1
#
_entry.id   AF-A0A1I1WR22-F1
#
_cell.length_a   1.000
_cell.length_b   1.000
_cell.length_c   1.000
_cell.angle_alpha   90.00
_cell.angle_beta   90.00
_cell.angle_gamma   90.00
#
_symmetry.space_group_name_H-M   'P 1'
#
loop_
_entity.id
_entity.type
_entity.pdbx_description
1 polymer ?
#
loop_
_entity_poly.entity_id
_entity_poly.type
_entity_poly.pdbx_seq_one_letter_code
_entity_poly.pdbx_strand_id
1 'polypeptide(L)'
;MFVAFSWMKTRNPKIIPFYIAVAGAVYIFELIIFIILDSYVYMPGVLEDPYYDSAIGAIVSNGLIVPSTCTLIAVYGIRFWWILLIAAGFMGVEQTFISLGIFEHHWWKIIYTGIGLTVLFSMGKRFWNMLCHANHSYLFQLIVLYIINVSLQGSILSFYMIFFQQIEYRPGWFENPSRDNLAFATLFVHIDSVLFALLISLRGNWLWKTLLVGILGCIYLWLIWQRLLFTTGIWPVILLILFQIVIIQLLNGIYRIIGREHL
;
A
#
# COMPACT_ATOMS: atom_id res chain seq x y z
N MET A 1 3.76 5.57 -16.82
CA MET A 1 4.52 5.19 -18.03
C MET A 1 5.00 3.73 -18.00
N PHE A 2 5.75 3.30 -16.98
CA PHE A 2 6.33 1.94 -16.96
C PHE A 2 5.29 0.80 -16.92
N VAL A 3 4.21 0.93 -16.17
CA VAL A 3 3.12 -0.08 -16.18
C VAL A 3 2.52 -0.24 -17.58
N ALA A 4 2.36 0.87 -18.33
CA ALA A 4 1.86 0.83 -19.71
C ALA A 4 2.85 0.12 -20.65
N PHE A 5 4.15 0.39 -20.55
CA PHE A 5 5.17 -0.33 -21.32
C PHE A 5 5.26 -1.81 -20.97
N SER A 6 5.10 -2.17 -19.69
CA SER A 6 5.00 -3.56 -19.26
C SER A 6 3.76 -4.25 -19.84
N TRP A 7 2.61 -3.56 -19.86
CA TRP A 7 1.38 -4.05 -20.47
C TRP A 7 1.55 -4.31 -21.96
N MET A 8 2.16 -3.38 -22.69
CA MET A 8 2.44 -3.53 -24.12
C MET A 8 3.31 -4.76 -24.42
N LYS A 9 4.23 -5.11 -23.51
CA LYS A 9 5.15 -6.24 -23.68
C LYS A 9 4.51 -7.61 -23.45
N THR A 10 3.66 -7.76 -22.44
CA THR A 10 3.13 -9.10 -22.05
C THR A 10 1.66 -9.30 -22.36
N ARG A 11 0.86 -8.22 -22.41
CA ARG A 11 -0.61 -8.26 -22.48
C ARG A 11 -1.26 -9.13 -21.38
N ASN A 12 -0.55 -9.34 -20.27
CA ASN A 12 -1.00 -10.19 -19.17
C ASN A 12 -1.69 -9.35 -18.06
N PRO A 13 -2.98 -9.60 -17.74
CA PRO A 13 -3.73 -8.86 -16.72
C PRO A 13 -3.13 -9.01 -15.32
N LYS A 14 -2.30 -10.03 -15.06
CA LYS A 14 -1.59 -10.20 -13.79
C LYS A 14 -0.59 -9.07 -13.49
N ILE A 15 -0.27 -8.20 -14.45
CA ILE A 15 0.50 -6.97 -14.20
C ILE A 15 -0.17 -6.10 -13.13
N ILE A 16 -1.50 -5.99 -13.15
CA ILE A 16 -2.25 -5.16 -12.21
C ILE A 16 -2.10 -5.67 -10.77
N PRO A 17 -2.45 -6.93 -10.43
CA PRO A 17 -2.24 -7.43 -9.08
C PRO A 17 -0.76 -7.50 -8.69
N PHE A 18 0.16 -7.70 -9.64
CA PHE A 18 1.60 -7.62 -9.35
C PHE A 18 2.00 -6.22 -8.86
N TYR A 19 1.64 -5.17 -9.62
CA TYR A 19 1.94 -3.79 -9.26
C TYR A 19 1.38 -3.42 -7.88
N ILE A 20 0.10 -3.74 -7.64
CA ILE A 20 -0.58 -3.43 -6.38
C ILE A 20 0.05 -4.21 -5.22
N ALA A 21 0.44 -5.47 -5.44
CA ALA A 21 1.14 -6.26 -4.44
C ALA A 21 2.53 -5.69 -4.12
N VAL A 22 3.29 -5.20 -5.11
CA VAL A 22 4.57 -4.54 -4.83
C VAL A 22 4.36 -3.27 -4.00
N ALA A 23 3.38 -2.44 -4.35
CA ALA A 23 3.02 -1.26 -3.56
C ALA A 23 2.63 -1.64 -2.11
N GLY A 24 1.82 -2.70 -1.94
CA GLY A 24 1.44 -3.19 -0.61
C GLY A 24 2.60 -3.72 0.21
N ALA A 25 3.56 -4.39 -0.42
CA ALA A 25 4.78 -4.86 0.25
C ALA A 25 5.64 -3.68 0.74
N VAL A 26 5.71 -2.60 -0.05
CA VAL A 26 6.38 -1.37 0.37
C VAL A 26 5.60 -0.71 1.51
N TYR A 27 4.26 -0.63 1.46
CA TYR A 27 3.47 -0.05 2.55
C TYR A 27 3.59 -0.79 3.89
N ILE A 28 3.69 -2.13 3.85
CA ILE A 28 3.99 -2.93 5.06
C ILE A 28 5.33 -2.49 5.66
N PHE A 29 6.33 -2.21 4.82
CA PHE A 29 7.63 -1.73 5.26
C PHE A 29 7.55 -0.29 5.80
N GLU A 30 6.83 0.59 5.11
CA GLU A 30 6.61 2.00 5.50
C GLU A 30 5.89 2.15 6.84
N LEU A 31 4.96 1.25 7.17
CA LEU A 31 4.36 1.22 8.50
C LEU A 31 5.45 1.16 9.59
N ILE A 32 6.45 0.31 9.40
CA ILE A 32 7.51 0.13 10.38
C ILE A 32 8.47 1.32 10.36
N ILE A 33 9.03 1.64 9.20
CA ILE A 33 10.15 2.59 9.14
C ILE A 33 9.70 4.05 9.20
N PHE A 34 8.62 4.41 8.52
CA PHE A 34 8.16 5.78 8.41
C PHE A 34 7.17 6.10 9.54
N ILE A 35 6.11 5.31 9.67
CA ILE A 35 5.03 5.64 10.61
C ILE A 35 5.45 5.37 12.07
N ILE A 36 5.95 4.16 12.36
CA ILE A 36 6.28 3.76 13.74
C ILE A 36 7.64 4.32 14.17
N LEU A 37 8.65 4.27 13.31
CA LEU A 37 10.03 4.62 13.68
C LEU A 37 10.49 6.00 13.21
N ASP A 38 9.69 6.72 12.42
CA ASP A 38 10.01 8.09 11.97
C ASP A 38 11.39 8.20 11.31
N SER A 39 11.65 7.37 10.31
CA SER A 39 12.99 7.20 9.74
C SER A 39 13.49 8.37 8.90
N TYR A 40 12.57 9.09 8.27
CA TYR A 40 12.83 10.18 7.36
C TYR A 40 11.59 11.07 7.24
N VAL A 41 11.78 12.25 6.65
CA VAL A 41 10.69 13.18 6.32
C VAL A 41 10.86 13.73 4.90
N TYR A 42 9.76 13.78 4.14
CA TYR A 42 9.67 14.52 2.88
C TYR A 42 9.07 15.90 3.14
N MET A 43 9.52 16.91 2.41
CA MET A 43 9.01 18.28 2.50
C MET A 43 8.69 18.84 1.10
N PRO A 44 7.75 18.23 0.35
CA PRO A 44 7.42 18.69 -0.99
C PRO A 44 6.67 20.05 -1.00
N GLY A 45 6.12 20.49 0.12
CA GLY A 45 5.42 21.78 0.25
C GLY A 45 4.06 21.82 -0.45
N VAL A 46 3.38 20.68 -0.52
CA VAL A 46 2.06 20.52 -1.17
C VAL A 46 0.93 20.74 -0.16
N LEU A 47 1.11 20.33 1.09
CA LEU A 47 0.13 20.45 2.17
C LEU A 47 0.66 21.28 3.34
N GLU A 48 -0.27 21.87 4.09
CA GLU A 48 0.04 22.67 5.28
C GLU A 48 0.45 21.79 6.48
N ASP A 49 -0.15 20.61 6.63
CA ASP A 49 0.24 19.66 7.67
C ASP A 49 1.57 18.98 7.30
N PRO A 50 2.66 19.18 8.05
CA PRO A 50 3.98 18.68 7.65
C PRO A 50 4.07 17.16 7.60
N TYR A 51 3.30 16.45 8.43
CA TYR A 51 3.33 15.00 8.46
C TYR A 51 2.57 14.42 7.27
N TYR A 52 1.42 14.99 6.91
CA TYR A 52 0.70 14.61 5.70
C TYR A 52 1.42 15.04 4.42
N ASP A 53 2.10 16.18 4.42
CA ASP A 53 2.96 16.61 3.32
C ASP A 53 4.08 15.57 3.07
N SER A 54 4.71 15.12 4.15
CA SER A 54 5.70 14.05 4.12
C SER A 54 5.11 12.72 3.63
N ALA A 55 3.92 12.36 4.13
CA ALA A 55 3.22 11.14 3.72
C ALA A 55 2.86 11.14 2.23
N ILE A 56 2.50 12.28 1.64
CA ILE A 56 2.31 12.40 0.19
C ILE A 56 3.61 12.13 -0.56
N GLY A 57 4.72 12.73 -0.11
CA GLY A 57 6.04 12.48 -0.70
C GLY A 57 6.39 10.98 -0.70
N ALA A 58 6.15 10.32 0.44
CA ALA A 58 6.31 8.89 0.57
C ALA A 58 5.38 8.11 -0.37
N ILE A 59 4.08 8.43 -0.43
CA ILE A 59 3.10 7.74 -1.30
C ILE A 59 3.48 7.85 -2.79
N VAL A 60 3.95 9.01 -3.24
CA VAL A 60 4.38 9.19 -4.64
C VAL A 60 5.55 8.26 -4.97
N SER A 61 6.57 8.22 -4.12
CA SER A 61 7.71 7.33 -4.34
C SER A 61 7.33 5.86 -4.20
N ASN A 62 6.77 5.50 -3.05
CA ASN A 62 6.58 4.13 -2.59
C ASN A 62 5.32 3.46 -3.12
N GLY A 63 4.28 4.24 -3.45
CA GLY A 63 3.04 3.76 -4.04
C GLY A 63 3.03 3.80 -5.57
N LEU A 64 3.85 4.67 -6.20
CA LEU A 64 3.85 4.86 -7.65
C LEU A 64 5.17 4.52 -8.33
N ILE A 65 6.25 5.22 -7.98
CA ILE A 65 7.53 5.16 -8.71
C ILE A 65 8.22 3.80 -8.51
N VAL A 66 8.38 3.37 -7.25
CA VAL A 66 9.06 2.12 -6.89
C VAL A 66 8.29 0.90 -7.42
N PRO A 67 6.96 0.75 -7.23
CA PRO A 67 6.21 -0.38 -7.79
C PRO A 67 6.17 -0.40 -9.31
N SER A 68 6.09 0.77 -9.96
CA SER A 68 6.17 0.89 -11.42
C SER A 68 7.51 0.39 -11.96
N THR A 69 8.60 0.76 -11.30
CA THR A 69 9.97 0.36 -11.68
C THR A 69 10.19 -1.13 -11.45
N CYS A 70 9.73 -1.67 -10.32
CA CYS A 70 9.76 -3.10 -10.04
C CYS A 70 9.00 -3.91 -11.11
N THR A 71 7.82 -3.40 -11.53
CA THR A 71 7.01 -3.99 -12.61
C THR A 71 7.76 -4.02 -13.94
N LEU A 72 8.47 -2.95 -14.29
CA LEU A 72 9.32 -2.91 -15.49
C LEU A 72 10.44 -3.94 -15.40
N ILE A 73 11.18 -3.94 -14.28
CA ILE A 73 12.31 -4.85 -14.02
C ILE A 73 11.88 -6.31 -14.12
N ALA A 74 10.75 -6.64 -13.51
CA ALA A 74 10.19 -7.99 -13.49
C ALA A 74 9.77 -8.46 -14.88
N VAL A 75 8.99 -7.64 -15.59
CA VAL A 75 8.45 -7.98 -16.91
C VAL A 75 9.52 -8.09 -17.97
N TYR A 76 10.52 -7.20 -17.95
CA TYR A 76 11.63 -7.23 -18.92
C TYR A 76 12.77 -8.16 -18.49
N GLY A 77 12.66 -8.80 -17.32
CA GLY A 77 13.66 -9.74 -16.84
C GLY A 77 15.05 -9.11 -16.60
N ILE A 78 15.10 -7.81 -16.27
CA ILE A 78 16.33 -7.01 -16.17
C ILE A 78 17.39 -7.72 -15.31
N ARG A 79 18.63 -7.81 -15.80
CA ARG A 79 19.72 -8.55 -15.13
C ARG A 79 20.14 -7.87 -13.82
N PHE A 80 20.71 -8.63 -12.90
CA PHE A 80 21.06 -8.15 -11.55
C PHE A 80 21.99 -6.93 -11.55
N TRP A 81 23.00 -6.90 -12.43
CA TRP A 81 23.89 -5.74 -12.55
C TRP A 81 23.15 -4.43 -12.87
N TRP A 82 22.10 -4.50 -13.69
CA TRP A 82 21.26 -3.34 -14.00
C TRP A 82 20.32 -2.98 -12.85
N ILE A 83 19.90 -3.95 -12.04
CA ILE A 83 19.15 -3.68 -10.81
C ILE A 83 19.99 -2.86 -9.85
N LEU A 84 21.28 -3.20 -9.67
CA LEU A 84 22.20 -2.43 -8.84
C LEU A 84 22.36 -0.99 -9.35
N LEU A 85 22.48 -0.82 -10.67
CA LEU A 85 22.60 0.51 -11.27
C LEU A 85 21.31 1.34 -11.08
N ILE A 86 20.13 0.73 -11.28
CA ILE A 86 18.85 1.41 -11.04
C ILE A 86 18.73 1.80 -9.56
N ALA A 87 19.04 0.90 -8.62
CA ALA A 87 19.02 1.19 -7.19
C ALA A 87 19.99 2.33 -6.81
N ALA A 88 21.20 2.34 -7.39
CA ALA A 88 22.14 3.46 -7.24
C ALA A 88 21.58 4.77 -7.84
N GLY A 89 20.80 4.70 -8.91
CA GLY A 89 20.05 5.83 -9.46
C GLY A 89 19.06 6.42 -8.45
N PHE A 90 18.28 5.58 -7.76
CA PHE A 90 17.40 6.04 -6.67
C PHE A 90 18.16 6.66 -5.51
N MET A 91 19.30 6.10 -5.12
CA MET A 91 20.19 6.71 -4.12
C MET A 91 20.66 8.11 -4.55
N GLY A 92 20.97 8.30 -5.83
CA GLY A 92 21.33 9.61 -6.40
C GLY A 92 20.17 10.60 -6.39
N VAL A 93 18.94 10.15 -6.68
CA VAL A 93 17.73 10.97 -6.56
C VAL A 93 17.50 11.40 -5.12
N GLU A 94 17.62 10.47 -4.17
CA GLU A 94 17.51 10.75 -2.74
C GLU A 94 18.56 11.77 -2.27
N GLN A 95 19.83 11.59 -2.68
CA GLN A 95 20.89 12.57 -2.42
C GLN A 95 20.56 13.96 -3.00
N THR A 96 19.94 14.00 -4.17
CA THR A 96 19.51 15.26 -4.79
C THR A 96 18.39 15.90 -3.97
N PHE A 97 17.43 15.13 -3.48
CA PHE A 97 16.35 15.64 -2.63
C PHE A 97 16.86 16.23 -1.31
N ILE A 98 17.87 15.59 -0.70
CA ILE A 98 18.57 16.14 0.48
C ILE A 98 19.23 17.46 0.14
N SER A 99 19.94 17.51 -0.99
CA SER A 99 20.66 18.72 -1.44
C SER A 99 19.71 19.89 -1.76
N LEU A 100 18.47 19.58 -2.17
CA LEU A 100 17.40 20.55 -2.42
C LEU A 100 16.62 20.94 -1.16
N GLY A 101 16.87 20.29 -0.02
CA GLY A 101 16.16 20.55 1.24
C GLY A 101 14.71 20.05 1.26
N ILE A 102 14.34 19.14 0.34
CA ILE A 102 12.98 18.56 0.26
C ILE A 102 12.89 17.15 0.87
N PHE A 103 13.99 16.67 1.45
CA PHE A 103 14.07 15.38 2.13
C PHE A 103 15.12 15.42 3.23
N GLU A 104 14.81 14.85 4.38
CA GLU A 104 15.71 14.76 5.52
C GLU A 104 15.68 13.36 6.12
N HIS A 105 16.87 12.88 6.51
CA HIS A 105 17.02 11.64 7.26
C HIS A 105 16.98 11.92 8.76
N HIS A 106 16.22 11.12 9.50
CA HIS A 106 16.37 11.05 10.95
C HIS A 106 17.39 9.99 11.32
N TRP A 107 17.09 8.72 11.05
CA TRP A 107 18.02 7.59 11.23
C TRP A 107 18.19 6.75 9.97
N TRP A 108 17.34 6.95 8.96
CA TRP A 108 17.51 6.32 7.65
C TRP A 108 18.82 6.77 7.01
N LYS A 109 19.40 5.91 6.18
CA LYS A 109 20.62 6.22 5.42
C LYS A 109 20.39 5.85 3.96
N ILE A 110 20.99 6.59 3.06
CA ILE A 110 20.91 6.36 1.60
C ILE A 110 21.24 4.90 1.23
N ILE A 111 22.21 4.29 1.93
CA ILE A 111 22.58 2.90 1.69
C ILE A 111 21.43 1.91 1.97
N TYR A 112 20.53 2.22 2.91
CA TYR A 112 19.35 1.41 3.19
C TYR A 112 18.35 1.44 2.03
N THR A 113 18.18 2.58 1.35
CA THR A 113 17.40 2.66 0.10
C THR A 113 18.00 1.78 -0.99
N GLY A 114 19.32 1.88 -1.21
CA GLY A 114 20.01 1.05 -2.20
C GLY A 114 19.85 -0.45 -1.95
N ILE A 115 20.06 -0.90 -0.70
CA ILE A 115 19.89 -2.29 -0.30
C ILE A 115 18.42 -2.71 -0.44
N GLY A 116 17.49 -1.92 0.11
CA GLY A 116 16.06 -2.21 0.11
C GLY A 116 15.50 -2.36 -1.30
N LEU A 117 15.83 -1.43 -2.21
CA LEU A 117 15.39 -1.50 -3.60
C LEU A 117 16.03 -2.66 -4.37
N THR A 118 17.31 -2.96 -4.13
CA THR A 118 17.98 -4.12 -4.73
C THR A 118 17.28 -5.43 -4.35
N VAL A 119 16.96 -5.57 -3.06
CA VAL A 119 16.21 -6.73 -2.53
C VAL A 119 14.81 -6.78 -3.13
N LEU A 120 14.06 -5.67 -3.06
CA LEU A 120 12.69 -5.57 -3.56
C LEU A 120 12.60 -5.92 -5.04
N PHE A 121 13.46 -5.35 -5.89
CA PHE A 121 13.45 -5.61 -7.33
C PHE A 121 13.83 -7.05 -7.66
N SER A 122 14.81 -7.62 -6.94
CA SER A 122 15.23 -9.01 -7.12
C SER A 122 14.12 -9.99 -6.69
N MET A 123 13.45 -9.72 -5.57
CA MET A 123 12.30 -10.49 -5.10
C MET A 123 11.10 -10.31 -6.03
N GLY A 124 10.87 -9.10 -6.53
CA GLY A 124 9.81 -8.77 -7.48
C GLY A 124 9.89 -9.60 -8.75
N LYS A 125 11.09 -9.83 -9.30
CA LYS A 125 11.28 -10.77 -10.43
C LYS A 125 10.78 -12.18 -10.10
N ARG A 126 11.18 -12.72 -8.94
CA ARG A 126 10.77 -14.07 -8.51
C ARG A 126 9.26 -14.12 -8.29
N PHE A 127 8.70 -13.10 -7.67
CA PHE A 127 7.28 -12.99 -7.42
C PHE A 127 6.46 -12.90 -8.71
N TRP A 128 6.90 -12.11 -9.70
CA TRP A 128 6.28 -12.03 -11.03
C TRP A 128 6.23 -13.40 -11.70
N ASN A 129 7.34 -14.13 -11.67
CA ASN A 129 7.40 -15.48 -12.22
C ASN A 129 6.38 -16.37 -11.49
N MET A 130 6.38 -16.41 -10.15
CA MET A 130 5.42 -17.22 -9.38
C MET A 130 3.96 -16.86 -9.70
N LEU A 131 3.65 -15.57 -9.82
CA LEU A 131 2.30 -15.10 -10.15
C LEU A 131 1.86 -15.56 -11.55
N CYS A 132 2.80 -15.60 -12.49
CA CYS A 132 2.54 -16.05 -13.86
C CYS A 132 2.36 -17.56 -13.99
N HIS A 133 2.95 -18.38 -13.12
CA HIS A 133 2.74 -19.83 -13.14
C HIS A 133 1.28 -20.18 -12.84
N ALA A 134 0.83 -21.32 -13.37
CA ALA A 134 -0.45 -21.93 -13.02
C ALA A 134 -0.34 -22.63 -11.64
N ASN A 135 -1.48 -22.85 -10.98
CA ASN A 135 -1.59 -23.57 -9.70
C ASN A 135 -0.84 -22.95 -8.51
N HIS A 136 -1.38 -21.87 -7.97
CA HIS A 136 -0.91 -21.30 -6.72
C HIS A 136 -1.45 -22.07 -5.51
N SER A 137 -0.61 -22.25 -4.49
CA SER A 137 -1.07 -22.76 -3.20
C SER A 137 -2.06 -21.80 -2.54
N TYR A 138 -2.94 -22.33 -1.70
CA TYR A 138 -3.89 -21.53 -0.92
C TYR A 138 -3.17 -20.43 -0.11
N LEU A 139 -2.06 -20.78 0.54
CA LEU A 139 -1.27 -19.84 1.34
C LEU A 139 -0.69 -18.71 0.49
N PHE A 140 -0.21 -19.00 -0.72
CA PHE A 140 0.28 -17.97 -1.64
C PHE A 140 -0.85 -17.00 -2.02
N GLN A 141 -2.02 -17.51 -2.39
CA GLN A 141 -3.17 -16.66 -2.73
C GLN A 141 -3.59 -15.79 -1.55
N LEU A 142 -3.65 -16.35 -0.35
CA LEU A 142 -3.99 -15.62 0.86
C LEU A 142 -3.01 -14.46 1.13
N ILE A 143 -1.70 -14.75 1.09
CA ILE A 143 -0.65 -13.74 1.32
C ILE A 143 -0.72 -12.63 0.26
N VAL A 144 -0.85 -13.00 -1.02
CA VAL A 144 -0.93 -12.03 -2.11
C VAL A 144 -2.17 -11.15 -1.99
N LEU A 145 -3.34 -11.74 -1.67
CA LEU A 145 -4.56 -10.97 -1.45
C LEU A 145 -4.44 -10.03 -0.26
N TYR A 146 -3.82 -10.48 0.84
CA TYR A 146 -3.54 -9.62 2.00
C TYR A 146 -2.68 -8.42 1.60
N ILE A 147 -1.54 -8.64 0.94
CA ILE A 147 -0.63 -7.57 0.53
C ILE A 147 -1.31 -6.59 -0.43
N ILE A 148 -2.06 -7.11 -1.42
CA ILE A 148 -2.83 -6.29 -2.35
C ILE A 148 -3.84 -5.43 -1.61
N ASN A 149 -4.55 -6.02 -0.65
CA ASN A 149 -5.60 -5.34 0.08
C ASN A 149 -5.05 -4.25 1.00
N VAL A 150 -3.88 -4.47 1.61
CA VAL A 150 -3.15 -3.42 2.34
C VAL A 150 -2.88 -2.22 1.43
N SER A 151 -2.44 -2.44 0.19
CA SER A 151 -2.21 -1.35 -0.76
C SER A 151 -3.50 -0.61 -1.15
N LEU A 152 -4.56 -1.36 -1.48
CA LEU A 152 -5.83 -0.79 -1.92
C LEU A 152 -6.50 0.03 -0.81
N GLN A 153 -6.71 -0.60 0.35
CA GLN A 153 -7.33 0.07 1.50
C GLN A 153 -6.44 1.20 2.01
N GLY A 154 -5.14 0.93 2.17
CA GLY A 154 -4.16 1.93 2.65
C GLY A 154 -4.12 3.16 1.75
N SER A 155 -4.11 3.00 0.43
CA SER A 155 -4.12 4.14 -0.50
C SER A 155 -5.44 4.92 -0.44
N ILE A 156 -6.58 4.23 -0.46
CA ILE A 156 -7.90 4.88 -0.46
C ILE A 156 -8.13 5.63 0.86
N LEU A 157 -7.83 4.99 1.99
CA LEU A 157 -8.01 5.60 3.31
C LEU A 157 -7.02 6.75 3.53
N SER A 158 -5.74 6.57 3.20
CA SER A 158 -4.73 7.64 3.35
C SER A 158 -5.06 8.84 2.47
N PHE A 159 -5.43 8.61 1.20
CA PHE A 159 -5.89 9.68 0.32
C PHE A 159 -7.07 10.42 0.93
N TYR A 160 -8.06 9.68 1.42
CA TYR A 160 -9.24 10.30 2.01
C TYR A 160 -8.91 11.14 3.25
N MET A 161 -8.12 10.60 4.19
CA MET A 161 -7.75 11.33 5.41
C MET A 161 -6.90 12.56 5.12
N ILE A 162 -5.88 12.41 4.26
CA ILE A 162 -4.92 13.48 3.94
C ILE A 162 -5.62 14.67 3.28
N PHE A 163 -6.49 14.44 2.29
CA PHE A 163 -7.08 15.52 1.49
C PHE A 163 -8.39 16.07 2.05
N PHE A 164 -9.20 15.26 2.71
CA PHE A 164 -10.51 15.73 3.21
C PHE A 164 -10.48 16.05 4.70
N GLN A 165 -9.62 15.42 5.50
CA GLN A 165 -9.49 15.63 6.95
C GLN A 165 -10.84 15.54 7.70
N GLN A 166 -11.78 14.74 7.18
CA GLN A 166 -13.12 14.57 7.75
C GLN A 166 -13.19 13.41 8.75
N ILE A 167 -12.12 12.63 8.86
CA ILE A 167 -11.99 11.46 9.71
C ILE A 167 -10.63 11.52 10.38
N GLU A 168 -10.63 11.39 11.70
CA GLU A 168 -9.43 11.46 12.51
C GLU A 168 -9.48 10.44 13.64
N TYR A 169 -8.55 9.50 13.63
CA TYR A 169 -8.29 8.60 14.74
C TYR A 169 -7.36 9.29 15.75
N ARG A 170 -7.68 9.17 17.05
CA ARG A 170 -6.88 9.72 18.14
C ARG A 170 -6.70 8.71 19.28
N PRO A 171 -5.98 7.60 19.07
CA PRO A 171 -5.69 6.65 20.16
C PRO A 171 -4.72 7.20 21.21
N GLY A 172 -3.97 8.27 20.91
CA GLY A 172 -2.98 8.86 21.81
C GLY A 172 -1.68 8.06 21.90
N TRP A 173 -1.25 7.43 20.80
CA TRP A 173 0.02 6.70 20.72
C TRP A 173 1.21 7.60 20.43
N PHE A 174 1.00 8.67 19.67
CA PHE A 174 2.04 9.63 19.30
C PHE A 174 1.65 11.07 19.65
N GLU A 175 2.65 11.91 19.95
CA GLU A 175 2.43 13.34 20.24
C GLU A 175 1.93 14.13 19.02
N ASN A 176 2.42 13.77 17.82
CA ASN A 176 1.95 14.37 16.58
C ASN A 176 0.58 13.77 16.20
N PRO A 177 -0.51 14.58 16.13
CA PRO A 177 -1.85 14.06 15.88
C PRO A 177 -2.01 13.40 14.51
N SER A 178 -1.36 13.93 13.47
CA SER A 178 -1.44 13.42 12.10
C SER A 178 -0.72 12.08 11.95
N ARG A 179 0.40 11.91 12.67
CA ARG A 179 1.09 10.63 12.84
C ARG A 179 0.25 9.62 13.60
N ASP A 180 -0.37 10.05 14.71
CA ASP A 180 -1.25 9.21 15.52
C ASP A 180 -2.43 8.68 14.71
N ASN A 181 -3.07 9.58 13.96
CA ASN A 181 -4.16 9.26 13.04
C ASN A 181 -3.73 8.24 11.97
N LEU A 182 -2.63 8.52 11.26
CA LEU A 182 -2.16 7.64 10.18
C LEU A 182 -1.70 6.27 10.72
N ALA A 183 -1.08 6.23 11.90
CA ALA A 183 -0.64 4.99 12.53
C ALA A 183 -1.82 4.08 12.90
N PHE A 184 -2.85 4.63 13.55
CA PHE A 184 -4.03 3.86 13.90
C PHE A 184 -4.78 3.38 12.66
N ALA A 185 -4.99 4.27 11.69
CA ALA A 185 -5.65 3.94 10.43
C ALA A 185 -4.91 2.83 9.67
N THR A 186 -3.58 2.90 9.61
CA THR A 186 -2.77 1.88 8.93
C THR A 186 -2.86 0.54 9.65
N LEU A 187 -2.81 0.52 10.98
CA LEU A 187 -2.99 -0.73 11.74
C LEU A 187 -4.37 -1.34 11.51
N PHE A 188 -5.42 -0.51 11.51
CA PHE A 188 -6.79 -0.93 11.21
C PHE A 188 -6.88 -1.58 9.82
N VAL A 189 -6.26 -0.96 8.81
CA VAL A 189 -6.15 -1.51 7.45
C VAL A 189 -5.45 -2.88 7.42
N HIS A 190 -4.42 -3.10 8.22
CA HIS A 190 -3.75 -4.41 8.28
C HIS A 190 -4.67 -5.49 8.84
N ILE A 191 -5.38 -5.20 9.94
CA ILE A 191 -6.33 -6.13 10.56
C ILE A 191 -7.45 -6.46 9.56
N ASP A 192 -8.07 -5.45 8.97
CA ASP A 192 -9.12 -5.62 7.96
C ASP A 192 -8.62 -6.40 6.75
N SER A 193 -7.36 -6.18 6.34
CA SER A 193 -6.78 -6.88 5.19
C SER A 193 -6.60 -8.36 5.40
N VAL A 194 -6.33 -8.81 6.64
CA VAL A 194 -6.32 -10.24 6.95
C VAL A 194 -7.73 -10.81 6.81
N LEU A 195 -8.74 -10.14 7.37
CA LEU A 195 -10.14 -10.59 7.32
C LEU A 195 -10.65 -10.68 5.88
N PHE A 196 -10.36 -9.66 5.06
CA PHE A 196 -10.75 -9.62 3.66
C PHE A 196 -10.06 -10.70 2.84
N ALA A 197 -8.74 -10.86 3.02
CA ALA A 197 -7.98 -11.88 2.31
C ALA A 197 -8.50 -13.28 2.62
N LEU A 198 -8.78 -13.58 3.89
CA LEU A 198 -9.38 -14.86 4.33
C LEU A 198 -10.76 -15.07 3.73
N LEU A 199 -11.63 -14.06 3.80
CA LEU A 199 -12.99 -14.16 3.30
C LEU A 199 -13.03 -14.45 1.79
N ILE A 200 -12.14 -13.81 1.03
CA ILE A 200 -12.06 -13.96 -0.42
C ILE A 200 -11.39 -15.29 -0.81
N SER A 201 -10.31 -15.68 -0.13
CA SER A 201 -9.61 -16.95 -0.39
C SER A 201 -10.50 -18.16 -0.08
N LEU A 202 -11.34 -18.07 0.95
CA LEU A 202 -12.31 -19.11 1.32
C LEU A 202 -13.59 -19.08 0.46
N ARG A 203 -13.66 -18.20 -0.55
CA ARG A 203 -14.82 -18.04 -1.44
C ARG A 203 -16.12 -17.77 -0.67
N GLY A 204 -16.05 -16.93 0.35
CA GLY A 204 -17.21 -16.54 1.15
C GLY A 204 -18.36 -16.03 0.29
N ASN A 205 -19.57 -16.52 0.57
CA ASN A 205 -20.78 -16.09 -0.11
C ASN A 205 -21.11 -14.62 0.23
N TRP A 206 -22.14 -14.06 -0.42
CA TRP A 206 -22.52 -12.66 -0.22
C TRP A 206 -22.93 -12.37 1.24
N LEU A 207 -23.54 -13.33 1.93
CA LEU A 207 -23.93 -13.19 3.34
C LEU A 207 -22.71 -12.89 4.22
N TRP A 208 -21.63 -13.67 4.12
CA TRP A 208 -20.41 -13.43 4.91
C TRP A 208 -19.74 -12.09 4.57
N LYS A 209 -19.79 -11.67 3.30
CA LYS A 209 -19.31 -10.34 2.87
C LYS A 209 -20.12 -9.22 3.51
N THR A 210 -21.45 -9.32 3.50
CA THR A 210 -22.31 -8.33 4.15
C THR A 210 -22.16 -8.31 5.67
N LEU A 211 -21.97 -9.48 6.30
CA LEU A 211 -21.75 -9.58 7.74
C LEU A 211 -20.44 -8.89 8.13
N LEU A 212 -19.35 -9.13 7.40
CA LEU A 212 -18.08 -8.46 7.66
C LEU A 212 -18.19 -6.93 7.55
N VAL A 213 -18.81 -6.42 6.47
CA VAL A 213 -19.03 -4.97 6.30
C VAL A 213 -19.92 -4.40 7.41
N GLY A 214 -20.97 -5.13 7.82
CA GLY A 214 -21.84 -4.73 8.93
C GLY A 214 -21.08 -4.66 10.26
N ILE A 215 -20.25 -5.66 10.56
CA ILE A 215 -19.40 -5.68 11.76
C ILE A 215 -18.44 -4.50 11.76
N LEU A 216 -17.80 -4.19 10.63
CA LEU A 216 -16.92 -3.02 10.52
C LEU A 216 -17.67 -1.71 10.72
N GLY A 217 -18.89 -1.59 10.20
CA GLY A 217 -19.78 -0.47 10.50
C GLY A 217 -20.03 -0.31 12.00
N CYS A 218 -20.35 -1.40 12.69
CA CYS A 218 -20.50 -1.41 14.15
C CYS A 218 -19.20 -1.02 14.88
N ILE A 219 -18.04 -1.46 14.39
CA ILE A 219 -16.74 -1.08 14.96
C ILE A 219 -16.49 0.42 14.78
N TYR A 220 -16.78 1.03 13.63
CA TYR A 220 -16.65 2.48 13.47
C TYR A 220 -17.56 3.26 14.43
N LEU A 221 -18.81 2.83 14.59
CA LEU A 221 -19.73 3.44 15.57
C LEU A 221 -19.22 3.27 17.01
N TRP A 222 -18.66 2.11 17.34
CA TRP A 222 -18.06 1.86 18.64
C TRP A 222 -16.82 2.74 18.87
N LEU A 223 -15.95 2.91 17.87
CA LEU A 223 -14.78 3.81 17.97
C LEU A 223 -15.19 5.26 18.19
N ILE A 224 -16.29 5.72 17.55
CA ILE A 224 -16.86 7.04 17.80
C ILE A 224 -17.36 7.14 19.24
N TRP A 225 -18.08 6.12 19.72
CA TRP A 225 -18.57 6.07 21.10
C TRP A 225 -17.42 6.11 22.14
N GLN A 226 -16.30 5.44 21.85
CA GLN A 226 -15.08 5.46 22.66
C GLN A 226 -14.25 6.74 22.52
N ARG A 227 -14.67 7.69 21.67
CA ARG A 227 -13.90 8.90 21.34
C ARG A 227 -12.50 8.60 20.79
N LEU A 228 -12.36 7.48 20.09
CA LEU A 228 -11.15 7.10 19.36
C LEU A 228 -11.22 7.51 17.89
N LEU A 229 -12.42 7.66 17.34
CA LEU A 229 -12.67 8.11 15.98
C LEU A 229 -13.53 9.38 15.99
N PHE A 230 -12.99 10.46 15.45
CA PHE A 230 -13.67 11.74 15.28
C PHE A 230 -14.05 11.92 13.82
N THR A 231 -15.26 12.41 13.58
CA THR A 231 -15.79 12.64 12.24
C THR A 231 -16.57 13.94 12.21
N THR A 232 -16.58 14.62 11.06
CA THR A 232 -17.35 15.88 10.87
C THR A 232 -18.87 15.65 10.78
N GLY A 233 -19.31 14.38 10.79
CA GLY A 233 -20.72 13.98 10.73
C GLY A 233 -20.85 12.48 10.43
N ILE A 234 -22.06 12.03 10.10
CA ILE A 234 -22.31 10.61 9.76
C ILE A 234 -21.84 10.24 8.34
N TRP A 235 -21.76 11.22 7.43
CA TRP A 235 -21.42 10.99 6.02
C TRP A 235 -20.04 10.33 5.81
N PRO A 236 -18.96 10.76 6.48
CA PRO A 236 -17.67 10.09 6.39
C PRO A 236 -17.73 8.61 6.82
N VAL A 237 -18.53 8.27 7.83
CA VAL A 237 -18.72 6.88 8.29
C VAL A 237 -19.42 6.05 7.22
N ILE A 238 -20.48 6.59 6.62
CA ILE A 238 -21.18 5.94 5.50
C ILE A 238 -20.20 5.71 4.34
N LEU A 239 -19.36 6.70 4.04
CA LEU A 239 -18.37 6.60 2.98
C LEU A 239 -17.31 5.52 3.27
N LEU A 240 -16.82 5.40 4.51
CA LEU A 240 -15.93 4.30 4.90
C LEU A 240 -16.57 2.93 4.63
N ILE A 241 -17.84 2.76 4.98
CA ILE A 241 -18.59 1.51 4.71
C ILE A 241 -18.70 1.26 3.20
N LEU A 242 -19.00 2.29 2.41
CA LEU A 242 -19.05 2.17 0.95
C LEU A 242 -17.68 1.79 0.36
N PHE A 243 -16.58 2.35 0.87
CA PHE A 243 -15.24 1.96 0.47
C PHE A 243 -14.98 0.48 0.76
N GLN A 244 -15.41 -0.05 1.91
CA GLN A 244 -15.27 -1.48 2.19
C GLN A 244 -16.00 -2.35 1.15
N ILE A 245 -17.19 -1.96 0.71
CA ILE A 245 -17.92 -2.67 -0.35
C ILE A 245 -17.13 -2.64 -1.66
N VAL A 246 -16.63 -1.46 -2.07
CA VAL A 246 -15.82 -1.31 -3.29
C VAL A 246 -14.57 -2.19 -3.24
N ILE A 247 -13.86 -2.17 -2.11
CA ILE A 247 -12.65 -2.97 -1.89
C ILE A 247 -12.95 -4.46 -2.03
N ILE A 248 -14.03 -4.97 -1.44
CA ILE A 248 -14.44 -6.38 -1.60
C ILE A 248 -14.63 -6.72 -3.08
N GLN A 249 -15.26 -5.84 -3.87
CA GLN A 249 -15.47 -6.11 -5.30
C GLN A 249 -14.16 -6.10 -6.09
N LEU A 250 -13.28 -5.14 -5.83
CA LEU A 250 -11.95 -5.07 -6.43
C LEU A 250 -11.13 -6.32 -6.11
N LEU A 251 -11.13 -6.75 -4.85
CA LEU A 251 -10.37 -7.91 -4.39
C LEU A 251 -10.92 -9.22 -4.99
N ASN A 252 -12.23 -9.37 -5.13
CA ASN A 252 -12.84 -10.50 -5.87
C ASN A 252 -12.40 -10.49 -7.35
N GLY A 253 -12.37 -9.32 -8.00
CA GLY A 253 -11.91 -9.19 -9.38
C GLY A 253 -10.45 -9.60 -9.54
N ILE A 254 -9.60 -9.14 -8.63
CA ILE A 254 -8.18 -9.49 -8.57
C ILE A 254 -7.99 -11.00 -8.34
N TYR A 255 -8.73 -11.60 -7.41
CA TYR A 255 -8.68 -13.04 -7.15
C TYR A 255 -8.96 -13.85 -8.42
N ARG A 256 -9.95 -13.44 -9.21
CA ARG A 256 -10.24 -14.07 -10.51
C ARG A 256 -9.11 -13.90 -11.52
N ILE A 257 -8.44 -12.74 -11.56
CA ILE A 257 -7.30 -12.50 -12.44
C ILE A 257 -6.12 -13.40 -12.06
N ILE A 258 -5.83 -13.53 -10.77
CA ILE A 258 -4.73 -14.38 -10.27
C ILE A 258 -4.97 -15.85 -10.65
N GLY A 259 -6.22 -16.32 -10.48
CA GLY A 259 -6.61 -17.70 -10.78
C GLY A 259 -6.82 -18.04 -12.25
N ARG A 260 -6.77 -17.08 -13.18
CA ARG A 260 -6.87 -17.38 -14.62
C ARG A 260 -5.57 -17.99 -15.12
N GLU A 261 -5.69 -19.16 -15.76
CA GLU A 261 -4.64 -19.72 -16.60
C GLU A 261 -4.57 -18.92 -17.91
N HIS A 262 -3.36 -18.57 -18.34
CA HIS A 262 -3.15 -18.06 -19.68
C HIS A 262 -3.03 -19.28 -20.60
N LEU A 263 -4.07 -19.49 -21.43
CA LEU A 263 -3.97 -20.23 -22.69
C LEU A 263 -3.20 -19.39 -23.70
#